data_AF-A0A3M1CTH0-F1
#
_entry.id   AF-A0A3M1CTH0-F1
#
_cell.length_a   1.000
_cell.length_b   1.000
_cell.length_c   1.000
_cell.angle_alpha   90.00
_cell.angle_beta   90.00
_cell.angle_gamma   90.00
#
_symmetry.space_group_name_H-M   'P 1'
#
loop_
_entity.id
_entity.type
_entity.pdbx_description
1 polymer ?
#
loop_
_entity_poly.entity_id
_entity_poly.type
_entity_poly.pdbx_seq_one_letter_code
_entity_poly.pdbx_strand_id
1 'polypeptide(L)'
;MNSRAIRALGLTLALAAGTDVLAADSIYTWQAPPVEVQLLEDHTTIPDGMGALFVPALTNSSAEPKVFVVSPDGVRPVRTGRRIILPPGRYVVVASSSDPKLGAGAPVEVHEGRTAVAPVEWGALKVEVVDRKLRPFDGSYSLVHVESGKEIVLPDYLETEEGVKTLLLQPGLYRLQQTGSTNYAAPDFATVYVPKGGLVHYRLFMDRGSGQFRGGGVVPADRFLPEAVVADNDWTGSLSLGVDGSFAQTQQVPGMLDMTQVQGSAFIDGRARYQGDLNSLALDFELQEGQQFIGFSKGRDLPIIKGQDRLAGSARYTLRLNDGVGLYVRGLGETQLFDTRAIAPEDMTIALRNLDGSVEYRDLQAGDTYVISEALSPMVLQASGGVETRFASTRWLDLAVYGGPGYRWNRYNGSYVSEDNPATRALEYTRVGDYSQFGLDIGASAFLRISGFLTNTTSLGTFWDLDDLQHPVLELDNTLNLRITDVLSVNYSASIDRVPRVSDGLQVRQGAFLRAKWSLL
;
A
#
# COMPACT_ATOMS: atom_id res chain seq x y z
N MET A 1 -85.87 -21.37 30.24
CA MET A 1 -85.98 -21.22 28.77
C MET A 1 -84.64 -21.60 28.16
N ASN A 2 -84.66 -22.66 27.33
CA ASN A 2 -83.84 -23.00 26.14
C ASN A 2 -82.41 -22.43 26.01
N SER A 3 -81.38 -23.12 25.49
CA SER A 3 -81.15 -24.50 25.04
C SER A 3 -79.74 -24.56 24.41
N ARG A 4 -79.11 -25.75 24.42
CA ARG A 4 -78.02 -26.25 23.52
C ARG A 4 -76.60 -25.71 23.81
N ALA A 5 -75.65 -26.50 24.31
CA ALA A 5 -75.05 -27.76 23.82
C ALA A 5 -74.29 -27.62 22.49
N ILE A 6 -72.96 -27.85 22.51
CA ILE A 6 -72.05 -28.49 21.52
C ILE A 6 -70.63 -28.46 22.17
N ARG A 7 -70.17 -29.58 22.75
CA ARG A 7 -69.20 -30.56 22.20
C ARG A 7 -67.78 -30.04 21.91
N ALA A 8 -66.91 -30.36 22.86
CA ALA A 8 -65.58 -30.98 22.74
C ALA A 8 -64.81 -30.87 21.41
N LEU A 9 -63.58 -30.36 21.51
CA LEU A 9 -62.42 -31.02 20.93
C LEU A 9 -61.21 -30.79 21.85
N GLY A 10 -60.67 -31.88 22.38
CA GLY A 10 -59.43 -31.87 23.15
C GLY A 10 -58.24 -31.68 22.23
N LEU A 11 -57.30 -30.85 22.66
CA LEU A 11 -55.94 -30.86 22.15
C LEU A 11 -55.00 -30.85 23.35
N THR A 12 -54.55 -32.04 23.71
CA THR A 12 -53.49 -32.26 24.69
C THR A 12 -52.17 -31.84 24.03
N LEU A 13 -51.74 -30.60 24.22
CA LEU A 13 -50.40 -30.17 23.85
C LEU A 13 -49.44 -30.62 24.95
N ALA A 14 -48.75 -31.74 24.72
CA ALA A 14 -47.60 -32.12 25.51
C ALA A 14 -46.47 -31.10 25.22
N LEU A 15 -46.19 -30.21 26.17
CA LEU A 15 -44.95 -29.45 26.17
C LEU A 15 -43.79 -30.43 26.41
N ALA A 16 -43.16 -30.87 25.32
CA ALA A 16 -41.77 -31.28 25.37
C ALA A 16 -40.95 -29.99 25.61
N ALA A 17 -40.62 -29.71 26.87
CA ALA A 17 -39.57 -28.77 27.21
C ALA A 17 -38.26 -29.34 26.65
N GLY A 18 -37.94 -28.97 25.42
CA GLY A 18 -36.61 -29.09 24.87
C GLY A 18 -35.68 -28.31 25.78
N THR A 19 -34.70 -29.00 26.34
CA THR A 19 -33.54 -28.38 26.97
C THR A 19 -32.75 -27.67 25.88
N ASP A 20 -33.12 -26.42 25.58
CA ASP A 20 -32.20 -25.47 24.97
C ASP A 20 -31.11 -25.20 26.02
N VAL A 21 -30.09 -26.06 25.99
CA VAL A 21 -28.78 -25.75 26.53
C VAL A 21 -28.33 -24.52 25.75
N LEU A 22 -28.40 -23.35 26.40
CA LEU A 22 -27.69 -22.14 25.98
C LEU A 22 -26.26 -22.55 25.63
N ALA A 23 -25.96 -22.70 24.34
CA ALA A 23 -24.61 -22.85 23.86
C ALA A 23 -23.88 -21.58 24.28
N ALA A 24 -23.07 -21.69 25.34
CA ALA A 24 -22.23 -20.60 25.79
C ALA A 24 -21.43 -20.11 24.58
N ASP A 25 -21.52 -18.83 24.25
CA ASP A 25 -20.71 -18.19 23.22
C ASP A 25 -19.25 -18.57 23.46
N SER A 26 -18.75 -19.49 22.64
CA SER A 26 -17.37 -19.93 22.72
C SER A 26 -16.49 -18.73 22.39
N ILE A 27 -15.49 -18.44 23.22
CA ILE A 27 -14.50 -17.39 22.93
C ILE A 27 -13.68 -17.67 21.64
N TYR A 28 -13.93 -18.81 20.98
CA TYR A 28 -13.28 -19.27 19.76
C TYR A 28 -14.18 -19.25 18.52
N THR A 29 -15.26 -18.47 18.54
CA THR A 29 -16.22 -18.33 17.45
C THR A 29 -15.59 -17.74 16.18
N TRP A 30 -16.04 -18.22 15.03
CA TRP A 30 -15.67 -17.67 13.73
C TRP A 30 -16.22 -16.25 13.59
N GLN A 31 -15.49 -15.41 12.86
CA GLN A 31 -16.02 -14.14 12.35
C GLN A 31 -16.78 -14.36 11.03
N ALA A 32 -16.38 -15.36 10.26
CA ALA A 32 -17.09 -15.76 9.05
C ALA A 32 -18.47 -16.34 9.37
N PRO A 33 -19.45 -16.22 8.45
CA PRO A 33 -20.69 -16.99 8.53
C PRO A 33 -20.43 -18.51 8.61
N PRO A 34 -21.41 -19.31 9.08
CA PRO A 34 -21.32 -20.76 9.00
C PRO A 34 -21.06 -21.24 7.57
N VAL A 35 -20.43 -22.41 7.42
CA VAL A 35 -20.00 -22.98 6.13
C VAL A 35 -21.16 -23.05 5.13
N GLU A 36 -22.36 -23.38 5.60
CA GLU A 36 -23.57 -23.48 4.80
C GLU A 36 -23.95 -22.13 4.18
N VAL A 37 -23.78 -21.04 4.92
CA VAL A 37 -24.05 -19.68 4.44
C VAL A 37 -22.98 -19.27 3.43
N GLN A 38 -21.70 -19.51 3.72
CA GLN A 38 -20.62 -19.21 2.77
C GLN A 38 -20.80 -19.96 1.44
N LEU A 39 -21.24 -21.23 1.48
CA LEU A 39 -21.52 -22.03 0.29
C LEU A 39 -22.70 -21.51 -0.53
N LEU A 40 -23.70 -20.89 0.11
CA LEU A 40 -24.87 -20.29 -0.56
C LEU A 40 -24.52 -18.95 -1.22
N GLU A 41 -23.66 -18.17 -0.57
CA GLU A 41 -23.15 -16.88 -1.07
C GLU A 41 -22.18 -17.06 -2.24
N ASP A 42 -21.46 -18.19 -2.28
CA ASP A 42 -20.61 -18.51 -3.41
C ASP A 42 -21.44 -18.97 -4.63
N HIS A 43 -21.34 -18.23 -5.73
CA HIS A 43 -22.05 -18.49 -6.99
C HIS A 43 -21.18 -19.15 -8.08
N THR A 44 -20.05 -19.75 -7.69
CA THR A 44 -19.16 -20.41 -8.66
C THR A 44 -19.82 -21.61 -9.33
N THR A 45 -19.99 -21.55 -10.65
CA THR A 45 -20.51 -22.64 -11.48
C THR A 45 -19.47 -23.74 -11.67
N ILE A 46 -19.86 -25.01 -11.46
CA ILE A 46 -19.00 -26.17 -11.68
C ILE A 46 -19.13 -26.61 -13.15
N PRO A 47 -18.03 -26.65 -13.93
CA PRO A 47 -18.06 -27.15 -15.30
C PRO A 47 -18.32 -28.67 -15.38
N ASP A 48 -18.83 -29.13 -16.52
CA ASP A 48 -18.99 -30.57 -16.81
C ASP A 48 -17.64 -31.29 -16.74
N GLY A 49 -17.61 -32.50 -16.18
CA GLY A 49 -16.38 -33.27 -15.98
C GLY A 49 -15.51 -32.83 -14.79
N MET A 50 -15.86 -31.72 -14.11
CA MET A 50 -15.13 -31.20 -12.95
C MET A 50 -15.92 -31.39 -11.65
N GLY A 51 -15.23 -31.29 -10.52
CA GLY A 51 -15.83 -31.06 -9.21
C GLY A 51 -15.40 -29.73 -8.62
N ALA A 52 -15.83 -29.45 -7.40
CA ALA A 52 -15.38 -28.30 -6.64
C ALA A 52 -14.92 -28.70 -5.24
N LEU A 53 -13.92 -28.00 -4.74
CA LEU A 53 -13.48 -28.03 -3.34
C LEU A 53 -13.82 -26.69 -2.71
N PHE A 54 -14.57 -26.68 -1.62
CA PHE A 54 -14.81 -25.49 -0.82
C PHE A 54 -13.97 -25.54 0.44
N VAL A 55 -13.13 -24.53 0.64
CA VAL A 55 -12.33 -24.37 1.87
C VAL A 55 -12.99 -23.29 2.72
N PRO A 56 -13.56 -23.61 3.89
CA PRO A 56 -14.17 -22.59 4.75
C PRO A 56 -13.19 -21.51 5.21
N ALA A 57 -13.66 -20.26 5.28
CA ALA A 57 -12.99 -19.19 6.00
C ALA A 57 -13.44 -19.16 7.46
N LEU A 58 -12.52 -18.83 8.39
CA LEU A 58 -12.79 -18.60 9.82
C LEU A 58 -13.01 -17.11 10.12
N THR A 59 -12.45 -16.25 9.28
CA THR A 59 -12.59 -14.79 9.26
C THR A 59 -13.04 -14.31 7.88
N ASN A 60 -12.62 -13.14 7.43
CA ASN A 60 -12.85 -12.76 6.04
C ASN A 60 -11.85 -13.47 5.11
N SER A 61 -12.29 -13.90 3.93
CA SER A 61 -11.45 -14.53 2.90
C SER A 61 -10.23 -13.68 2.54
N SER A 62 -10.40 -12.34 2.52
CA SER A 62 -9.34 -11.37 2.25
C SER A 62 -8.37 -11.17 3.41
N ALA A 63 -8.81 -11.45 4.65
CA ALA A 63 -8.02 -11.31 5.86
C ALA A 63 -7.22 -12.59 6.21
N GLU A 64 -7.54 -13.71 5.57
CA GLU A 64 -6.83 -14.97 5.71
C GLU A 64 -5.73 -15.14 4.66
N PRO A 65 -4.58 -15.75 5.01
CA PRO A 65 -3.60 -16.18 4.03
C PRO A 65 -4.20 -17.27 3.13
N LYS A 66 -3.67 -17.38 1.91
CA LYS A 66 -3.99 -18.49 1.01
C LYS A 66 -3.62 -19.82 1.67
N VAL A 67 -4.47 -20.82 1.52
CA VAL A 67 -4.16 -22.22 1.88
C VAL A 67 -3.60 -22.95 0.67
N PHE A 68 -3.04 -24.14 0.87
CA PHE A 68 -2.47 -24.94 -0.22
C PHE A 68 -3.32 -26.18 -0.46
N VAL A 69 -3.68 -26.43 -1.72
CA VAL A 69 -4.29 -27.69 -2.16
C VAL A 69 -3.19 -28.55 -2.76
N VAL A 70 -2.94 -29.69 -2.14
CA VAL A 70 -1.92 -30.66 -2.57
C VAL A 70 -2.61 -31.81 -3.30
N SER A 71 -2.17 -32.08 -4.52
CA SER A 71 -2.57 -33.23 -5.33
C SER A 71 -1.33 -34.03 -5.77
N PRO A 72 -1.49 -35.22 -6.37
CA PRO A 72 -0.37 -35.94 -6.99
C PRO A 72 0.37 -35.11 -8.07
N ASP A 73 -0.33 -34.19 -8.72
CA ASP A 73 0.18 -33.39 -9.84
C ASP A 73 0.86 -32.08 -9.38
N GLY A 74 0.72 -31.69 -8.11
CA GLY A 74 1.40 -30.51 -7.57
C GLY A 74 0.72 -29.87 -6.36
N VAL A 75 1.23 -28.68 -6.01
CA VAL A 75 0.71 -27.85 -4.90
C VAL A 75 0.20 -26.54 -5.48
N ARG A 76 -1.03 -26.15 -5.14
CA ARG A 76 -1.67 -24.92 -5.63
C ARG A 76 -2.15 -24.05 -4.45
N PRO A 77 -1.73 -22.78 -4.34
CA PRO A 77 -2.30 -21.87 -3.36
C PRO A 77 -3.72 -21.42 -3.79
N VAL A 78 -4.65 -21.37 -2.83
CA VAL A 78 -6.06 -21.04 -3.04
C VAL A 78 -6.58 -20.20 -1.86
N ARG A 79 -7.60 -19.37 -2.11
CA ARG A 79 -8.26 -18.60 -1.04
C ARG A 79 -9.28 -19.46 -0.30
N THR A 80 -9.53 -19.13 0.97
CA THR A 80 -10.64 -19.67 1.74
C THR A 80 -11.95 -18.98 1.35
N GLY A 81 -13.10 -19.46 1.84
CA GLY A 81 -14.43 -18.89 1.60
C GLY A 81 -15.00 -19.06 0.19
N ARG A 82 -14.32 -19.77 -0.72
CA ARG A 82 -14.75 -19.95 -2.13
C ARG A 82 -14.57 -21.37 -2.65
N ARG A 83 -15.40 -21.77 -3.62
CA ARG A 83 -15.23 -23.00 -4.40
C ARG A 83 -14.04 -22.89 -5.33
N ILE A 84 -13.24 -23.95 -5.34
CA ILE A 84 -12.09 -24.14 -6.21
C ILE A 84 -12.44 -25.27 -7.17
N ILE A 85 -12.49 -24.96 -8.46
CA ILE A 85 -12.74 -25.96 -9.50
C ILE A 85 -11.52 -26.87 -9.66
N LEU A 86 -11.73 -28.18 -9.52
CA LEU A 86 -10.70 -29.20 -9.58
C LEU A 86 -11.22 -30.45 -10.31
N PRO A 87 -10.35 -31.21 -10.98
CA PRO A 87 -10.70 -32.55 -11.46
C PRO A 87 -11.14 -33.47 -10.31
N PRO A 88 -12.04 -34.43 -10.54
CA PRO A 88 -12.37 -35.45 -9.53
C PRO A 88 -11.11 -36.20 -9.07
N GLY A 89 -10.95 -36.36 -7.76
CA GLY A 89 -9.74 -36.96 -7.19
C GLY A 89 -9.57 -36.73 -5.69
N ARG A 90 -8.43 -37.19 -5.16
CA ARG A 90 -8.06 -37.02 -3.75
C ARG A 90 -7.07 -35.88 -3.59
N TYR A 91 -7.35 -35.01 -2.64
CA TYR A 91 -6.59 -33.82 -2.34
C TYR A 91 -6.31 -33.73 -0.85
N VAL A 92 -5.29 -32.95 -0.49
CA VAL A 92 -5.03 -32.55 0.91
C VAL A 92 -5.00 -31.03 0.95
N VAL A 93 -5.88 -30.45 1.76
CA VAL A 93 -5.88 -29.01 2.04
C VAL A 93 -4.95 -28.75 3.20
N VAL A 94 -3.94 -27.91 2.99
CA VAL A 94 -2.93 -27.57 3.99
C VAL A 94 -3.04 -26.10 4.32
N ALA A 95 -3.51 -25.79 5.52
CA ALA A 95 -3.61 -24.41 5.99
C ALA A 95 -2.37 -24.04 6.80
N SER A 96 -1.64 -23.02 6.33
CA SER A 96 -0.45 -22.48 6.97
C SER A 96 -0.23 -21.03 6.54
N SER A 97 0.15 -20.18 7.49
CA SER A 97 0.45 -18.76 7.20
C SER A 97 1.81 -18.54 6.53
N SER A 98 2.68 -19.56 6.49
CA SER A 98 4.10 -19.35 6.16
C SER A 98 4.75 -20.47 5.37
N ASP A 99 4.52 -21.73 5.75
CA ASP A 99 5.14 -22.90 5.11
C ASP A 99 4.13 -24.06 5.10
N PRO A 100 3.75 -24.60 3.92
CA PRO A 100 2.85 -25.75 3.84
C PRO A 100 3.38 -26.96 4.63
N LYS A 101 4.69 -27.13 4.81
CA LYS A 101 5.25 -28.23 5.62
C LYS A 101 4.93 -28.12 7.11
N LEU A 102 4.52 -26.94 7.56
CA LEU A 102 4.15 -26.65 8.94
C LEU A 102 2.63 -26.53 9.13
N GLY A 103 1.84 -26.75 8.06
CA GLY A 103 0.39 -26.59 8.08
C GLY A 103 -0.38 -27.82 8.54
N ALA A 104 -1.61 -27.64 9.00
CA ALA A 104 -2.51 -28.77 9.27
C ALA A 104 -3.10 -29.26 7.96
N GLY A 105 -2.97 -30.56 7.68
CA GLY A 105 -3.48 -31.20 6.47
C GLY A 105 -4.85 -31.83 6.69
N ALA A 106 -5.79 -31.54 5.80
CA ALA A 106 -7.15 -32.07 5.77
C ALA A 106 -7.36 -32.86 4.46
N PRO A 107 -7.50 -34.21 4.49
CA PRO A 107 -7.78 -34.98 3.30
C PRO A 107 -9.22 -34.74 2.82
N VAL A 108 -9.39 -34.56 1.50
CA VAL A 108 -10.70 -34.33 0.86
C VAL A 108 -10.78 -35.10 -0.45
N GLU A 109 -11.92 -35.72 -0.70
CA GLU A 109 -12.21 -36.38 -1.98
C GLU A 109 -13.24 -35.55 -2.75
N VAL A 110 -12.85 -35.12 -3.96
CA VAL A 110 -13.68 -34.34 -4.87
C VAL A 110 -14.30 -35.28 -5.91
N HIS A 111 -15.61 -35.20 -6.06
CA HIS A 111 -16.36 -35.98 -7.05
C HIS A 111 -16.90 -35.06 -8.15
N GLU A 112 -17.08 -35.61 -9.35
CA GLU A 112 -17.65 -34.90 -10.49
C GLU A 112 -19.05 -34.34 -10.17
N GLY A 113 -19.29 -33.09 -10.58
CA GLY A 113 -20.55 -32.38 -10.40
C GLY A 113 -20.90 -32.04 -8.94
N ARG A 114 -19.98 -32.25 -7.99
CA ARG A 114 -20.22 -32.03 -6.55
C ARG A 114 -19.21 -31.06 -5.95
N THR A 115 -19.66 -30.32 -4.94
CA THR A 115 -18.76 -29.57 -4.05
C THR A 115 -18.42 -30.43 -2.84
N ALA A 116 -17.14 -30.72 -2.64
CA ALA A 116 -16.63 -31.28 -1.40
C ALA A 116 -16.20 -30.14 -0.47
N VAL A 117 -16.52 -30.26 0.83
CA VAL A 117 -16.14 -29.26 1.84
C VAL A 117 -14.92 -29.77 2.59
N ALA A 118 -13.87 -28.98 2.66
CA ALA A 118 -12.69 -29.32 3.45
C ALA A 118 -13.00 -29.27 4.95
N PRO A 119 -12.69 -30.33 5.72
CA PRO A 119 -12.81 -30.26 7.16
C PRO A 119 -11.77 -29.28 7.70
N VAL A 120 -12.19 -28.39 8.60
CA VAL A 120 -11.30 -27.40 9.22
C VAL A 120 -10.46 -28.08 10.30
N GLU A 121 -9.31 -28.62 9.87
CA GLU A 121 -8.32 -29.28 10.73
C GLU A 121 -7.29 -28.30 11.33
N TRP A 122 -7.33 -27.03 10.93
CA TRP A 122 -6.49 -25.94 11.43
C TRP A 122 -7.24 -25.04 12.41
N GLY A 123 -6.52 -24.16 13.11
CA GLY A 123 -7.11 -23.03 13.82
C GLY A 123 -6.62 -21.70 13.26
N ALA A 124 -7.23 -20.62 13.73
CA ALA A 124 -6.85 -19.26 13.38
C ALA A 124 -6.45 -18.45 14.61
N LEU A 125 -5.53 -17.51 14.44
CA LEU A 125 -5.08 -16.58 15.48
C LEU A 125 -4.99 -15.16 14.91
N LYS A 126 -5.69 -14.22 15.53
CA LYS A 126 -5.50 -12.77 15.33
C LYS A 126 -4.77 -12.21 16.54
N VAL A 127 -3.70 -11.46 16.32
CA VAL A 127 -2.92 -10.83 17.40
C VAL A 127 -3.01 -9.32 17.25
N GLU A 128 -3.72 -8.68 18.17
CA GLU A 128 -3.78 -7.22 18.26
C GLU A 128 -2.71 -6.74 19.24
N VAL A 129 -1.79 -5.89 18.78
CA VAL A 129 -0.75 -5.33 19.66
C VAL A 129 -1.17 -3.94 20.15
N VAL A 130 -1.27 -3.77 21.48
CA VAL A 130 -1.74 -2.53 22.10
C VAL A 130 -0.79 -1.99 23.15
N ASP A 131 -0.81 -0.68 23.35
CA ASP A 131 -0.11 -0.02 24.46
C ASP A 131 -0.91 -0.08 25.78
N ARG A 132 -0.36 0.52 26.85
CA ARG A 132 -1.03 0.60 28.16
C ARG A 132 -2.36 1.35 28.16
N LYS A 133 -2.62 2.16 27.13
CA LYS A 133 -3.85 2.93 26.94
C LYS A 133 -4.80 2.24 25.95
N LEU A 134 -4.55 0.97 25.62
CA LEU A 134 -5.31 0.18 24.63
C LEU A 134 -5.27 0.78 23.22
N ARG A 135 -4.22 1.55 22.89
CA ARG A 135 -4.05 2.07 21.54
C ARG A 135 -3.29 1.03 20.71
N PRO A 136 -3.83 0.56 19.57
CA PRO A 136 -3.13 -0.37 18.70
C PRO A 136 -1.88 0.29 18.10
N PHE A 137 -0.82 -0.48 17.89
CA PHE A 137 0.40 -0.02 17.22
C PHE A 137 1.22 -1.19 16.65
N ASP A 138 2.04 -0.89 15.61
CA ASP A 138 2.93 -1.85 14.94
C ASP A 138 4.00 -2.43 15.89
N GLY A 139 3.67 -3.49 16.62
CA GLY A 139 4.58 -4.19 17.52
C GLY A 139 5.23 -5.42 16.89
N SER A 140 6.55 -5.55 17.03
CA SER A 140 7.27 -6.73 16.54
C SER A 140 7.25 -7.88 17.56
N TYR A 141 6.64 -9.00 17.19
CA TYR A 141 6.71 -10.26 17.94
C TYR A 141 7.13 -11.42 17.02
N SER A 142 7.61 -12.50 17.65
CA SER A 142 7.84 -13.80 17.05
C SER A 142 6.85 -14.80 17.64
N LEU A 143 6.37 -15.73 16.81
CA LEU A 143 5.45 -16.79 17.21
C LEU A 143 6.16 -18.14 17.11
N VAL A 144 6.15 -18.93 18.17
CA VAL A 144 6.83 -20.23 18.21
C VAL A 144 5.85 -21.32 18.63
N HIS A 145 5.78 -22.40 17.86
CA HIS A 145 5.00 -23.56 18.26
C HIS A 145 5.73 -24.32 19.37
N VAL A 146 5.08 -24.48 20.53
CA VAL A 146 5.75 -24.96 21.76
C VAL A 146 6.20 -26.40 21.64
N GLU A 147 5.39 -27.28 21.04
CA GLU A 147 5.72 -28.70 20.93
C GLU A 147 6.85 -28.95 19.94
N SER A 148 6.84 -28.28 18.79
CA SER A 148 7.86 -28.49 17.75
C SER A 148 9.09 -27.60 17.91
N GLY A 149 9.02 -26.55 18.74
CA GLY A 149 10.07 -25.54 18.86
C GLY A 149 10.34 -24.76 17.57
N LYS A 150 9.41 -24.79 16.61
CA LYS A 150 9.57 -24.11 15.32
C LYS A 150 8.99 -22.72 15.39
N GLU A 151 9.80 -21.73 15.02
CA GLU A 151 9.34 -20.36 14.81
C GLU A 151 8.47 -20.32 13.55
N ILE A 152 7.28 -19.73 13.69
CA ILE A 152 6.36 -19.46 12.60
C ILE A 152 6.76 -18.12 12.01
N VAL A 153 7.12 -18.13 10.73
CA VAL A 153 7.43 -16.91 10.00
C VAL A 153 6.12 -16.15 9.79
N LEU A 154 5.98 -15.01 10.43
CA LEU A 154 4.78 -14.20 10.29
C LEU A 154 4.78 -13.52 8.90
N PRO A 155 3.66 -13.49 8.18
CA PRO A 155 3.58 -12.87 6.85
C PRO A 155 3.96 -11.38 6.89
N ASP A 156 4.50 -10.86 5.79
CA ASP A 156 5.18 -9.55 5.67
C ASP A 156 4.30 -8.31 6.01
N TYR A 157 2.99 -8.50 6.23
CA TYR A 157 1.95 -7.47 6.36
C TYR A 157 1.05 -7.75 7.59
N LEU A 158 1.61 -7.76 8.80
CA LEU A 158 0.80 -8.03 10.00
C LEU A 158 -0.08 -6.85 10.42
N GLU A 159 0.35 -5.62 10.14
CA GLU A 159 -0.47 -4.42 10.27
C GLU A 159 -0.10 -3.48 9.11
N THR A 160 -0.97 -3.44 8.10
CA THR A 160 -1.07 -2.34 7.14
C THR A 160 -2.17 -1.40 7.67
N GLU A 161 -2.44 -0.27 6.99
CA GLU A 161 -3.69 0.51 7.21
C GLU A 161 -4.98 -0.37 7.11
N GLU A 162 -4.85 -1.68 6.79
CA GLU A 162 -5.85 -2.72 6.55
C GLU A 162 -6.24 -3.57 7.79
N GLY A 163 -5.70 -3.31 8.99
CA GLY A 163 -6.05 -4.03 10.23
C GLY A 163 -5.22 -5.29 10.53
N VAL A 164 -5.62 -6.04 11.57
CA VAL A 164 -4.91 -7.24 12.08
C VAL A 164 -5.20 -8.46 11.19
N LYS A 165 -4.20 -8.96 10.45
CA LYS A 165 -4.38 -10.16 9.60
C LYS A 165 -4.50 -11.45 10.41
N THR A 166 -5.27 -12.40 9.89
CA THR A 166 -5.51 -13.71 10.50
C THR A 166 -4.36 -14.66 10.19
N LEU A 167 -3.84 -15.35 11.20
CA LEU A 167 -2.86 -16.43 11.02
C LEU A 167 -3.59 -17.77 11.02
N LEU A 168 -3.43 -18.56 9.95
CA LEU A 168 -3.80 -19.97 9.92
C LEU A 168 -2.66 -20.83 10.46
N LEU A 169 -2.96 -21.65 11.47
CA LEU A 169 -1.99 -22.37 12.28
C LEU A 169 -2.45 -23.82 12.55
N GLN A 170 -1.49 -24.72 12.78
CA GLN A 170 -1.80 -26.04 13.33
C GLN A 170 -2.42 -25.89 14.73
N PRO A 171 -3.39 -26.74 15.12
CA PRO A 171 -3.90 -26.73 16.48
C PRO A 171 -2.79 -27.03 17.48
N GLY A 172 -2.66 -26.23 18.54
CA GLY A 172 -1.57 -26.41 19.49
C GLY A 172 -1.31 -25.20 20.38
N LEU A 173 -0.29 -25.34 21.23
CA LEU A 173 0.16 -24.27 22.10
C LEU A 173 1.27 -23.46 21.40
N TYR A 174 1.08 -22.15 21.36
CA TYR A 174 2.03 -21.21 20.79
C TYR A 174 2.54 -20.25 21.85
N ARG A 175 3.78 -19.80 21.66
CA ARG A 175 4.47 -18.82 22.46
C ARG A 175 4.71 -17.57 21.63
N LEU A 176 4.21 -16.43 22.09
CA LEU A 176 4.55 -15.11 21.59
C LEU A 176 5.73 -14.57 22.39
N GLN A 177 6.75 -14.08 21.71
CA GLN A 177 7.95 -13.52 22.34
C GLN A 177 8.51 -12.35 21.52
N GLN A 178 9.41 -11.57 22.11
CA GLN A 178 10.05 -10.46 21.40
C GLN A 178 10.88 -10.97 20.21
N THR A 179 10.78 -10.29 19.07
CA THR A 179 11.53 -10.64 17.86
C THR A 179 13.03 -10.67 18.13
N GLY A 180 13.71 -11.71 17.67
CA GLY A 180 15.15 -11.91 17.88
C GLY A 180 15.52 -12.52 19.24
N SER A 181 14.55 -12.75 20.13
CA SER A 181 14.79 -13.56 21.33
C SER A 181 14.94 -15.03 20.91
N THR A 182 16.15 -15.57 21.00
CA THR A 182 16.44 -16.98 20.73
C THR A 182 16.35 -17.84 22.00
N ASN A 183 16.18 -17.22 23.17
CA ASN A 183 16.22 -17.91 24.44
C ASN A 183 14.81 -18.29 24.93
N TYR A 184 14.48 -19.57 24.82
CA TYR A 184 13.25 -20.16 25.39
C TYR A 184 13.12 -19.99 26.91
N ALA A 185 14.20 -19.68 27.62
CA ALA A 185 14.17 -19.39 29.05
C ALA A 185 13.95 -17.90 29.37
N ALA A 186 13.81 -17.03 28.36
CA ALA A 186 13.47 -15.62 28.61
C ALA A 186 12.11 -15.54 29.34
N PRO A 187 12.01 -14.74 30.42
CA PRO A 187 10.79 -14.63 31.22
C PRO A 187 9.67 -13.88 30.49
N ASP A 188 10.02 -13.06 29.50
CA ASP A 188 9.10 -12.16 28.80
C ASP A 188 8.47 -12.86 27.59
N PHE A 189 7.48 -13.70 27.85
CA PHE A 189 6.68 -14.36 26.83
C PHE A 189 5.21 -14.43 27.22
N ALA A 190 4.35 -14.63 26.23
CA ALA A 190 2.95 -14.93 26.42
C ALA A 190 2.61 -16.22 25.68
N THR A 191 1.63 -16.98 26.16
CA THR A 191 1.19 -18.21 25.49
C THR A 191 -0.25 -18.07 25.02
N VAL A 192 -0.56 -18.79 23.94
CA VAL A 192 -1.90 -18.89 23.38
C VAL A 192 -2.13 -20.30 22.89
N TYR A 193 -3.26 -20.89 23.25
CA TYR A 193 -3.70 -22.16 22.69
C TYR A 193 -4.63 -21.89 21.51
N VAL A 194 -4.28 -22.46 20.36
CA VAL A 194 -5.07 -22.37 19.12
C VAL A 194 -5.83 -23.68 18.96
N PRO A 195 -7.17 -23.70 19.15
CA PRO A 195 -7.96 -24.91 19.01
C PRO A 195 -8.19 -25.26 17.54
N LYS A 196 -8.41 -26.56 17.29
CA LYS A 196 -8.85 -27.05 15.98
C LYS A 196 -10.21 -26.44 15.62
N GLY A 197 -10.31 -25.88 14.43
CA GLY A 197 -11.52 -25.26 13.90
C GLY A 197 -11.96 -24.03 14.68
N GLY A 198 -11.11 -23.42 15.51
CA GLY A 198 -11.48 -22.22 16.26
C GLY A 198 -10.61 -21.02 15.88
N LEU A 199 -11.18 -19.84 16.09
CA LEU A 199 -10.53 -18.55 15.86
C LEU A 199 -10.19 -17.92 17.21
N VAL A 200 -8.92 -17.60 17.45
CA VAL A 200 -8.48 -16.96 18.68
C VAL A 200 -8.22 -15.49 18.43
N HIS A 201 -8.92 -14.63 19.18
CA HIS A 201 -8.61 -13.21 19.27
C HIS A 201 -7.68 -12.97 20.45
N TYR A 202 -6.42 -12.68 20.18
CA TYR A 202 -5.40 -12.48 21.20
C TYR A 202 -4.98 -11.02 21.26
N ARG A 203 -5.05 -10.42 22.44
CA ARG A 203 -4.53 -9.07 22.68
C ARG A 203 -3.18 -9.15 23.37
N LEU A 204 -2.17 -8.55 22.77
CA LEU A 204 -0.82 -8.50 23.27
C LEU A 204 -0.48 -7.08 23.74
N PHE A 205 -0.15 -6.92 25.03
CA PHE A 205 0.26 -5.64 25.59
C PHE A 205 1.76 -5.48 25.46
N MET A 206 2.19 -4.46 24.72
CA MET A 206 3.60 -4.14 24.52
C MET A 206 3.90 -2.69 24.87
N ASP A 207 5.11 -2.47 25.37
CA ASP A 207 5.64 -1.13 25.55
C ASP A 207 6.09 -0.56 24.20
N ARG A 208 5.50 0.56 23.79
CA ARG A 208 5.76 1.14 22.47
C ARG A 208 7.21 1.62 22.28
N GLY A 209 7.89 2.01 23.35
CA GLY A 209 9.27 2.49 23.29
C GLY A 209 10.27 1.35 23.31
N SER A 210 10.10 0.39 24.23
CA SER A 210 11.08 -0.68 24.42
C SER A 210 10.77 -1.99 23.68
N GLY A 211 9.55 -2.14 23.15
CA GLY A 211 9.05 -3.39 22.59
C GLY A 211 8.88 -4.51 23.63
N GLN A 212 8.97 -4.18 24.92
CA GLN A 212 8.86 -5.19 25.99
C GLN A 212 7.43 -5.66 26.15
N PHE A 213 7.29 -6.97 26.33
CA PHE A 213 6.02 -7.61 26.62
C PHE A 213 5.58 -7.23 28.04
N ARG A 214 4.32 -6.84 28.19
CA ARG A 214 3.71 -6.52 29.50
C ARG A 214 2.68 -7.57 29.90
N GLY A 215 2.13 -8.29 28.93
CA GLY A 215 1.16 -9.35 29.13
C GLY A 215 0.39 -9.61 27.85
N GLY A 216 -0.54 -10.56 27.89
CA GLY A 216 -1.43 -10.85 26.79
C GLY A 216 -2.52 -11.82 27.21
N GLY A 217 -3.58 -11.91 26.44
CA GLY A 217 -4.68 -12.82 26.72
C GLY A 217 -5.67 -12.94 25.58
N VAL A 218 -6.41 -14.04 25.61
CA VAL A 218 -7.56 -14.24 24.70
C VAL A 218 -8.67 -13.30 25.14
N VAL A 219 -9.22 -12.56 24.18
CA VAL A 219 -10.35 -11.67 24.39
C VAL A 219 -11.56 -12.16 23.58
N PRO A 220 -12.79 -11.98 24.07
CA PRO A 220 -13.99 -12.23 23.29
C PRO A 220 -14.00 -11.42 21.99
N ALA A 221 -14.59 -11.97 20.92
CA ALA A 221 -14.62 -11.35 19.59
C ALA A 221 -15.30 -9.97 19.57
N ASP A 222 -16.32 -9.75 20.42
CA ASP A 222 -17.03 -8.47 20.59
C ASP A 222 -16.19 -7.38 21.27
N ARG A 223 -15.10 -7.76 21.94
CA ARG A 223 -14.17 -6.86 22.65
C ARG A 223 -12.82 -6.73 21.99
N PHE A 224 -12.55 -7.53 20.96
CA PHE A 224 -11.50 -7.28 20.00
C PHE A 224 -11.90 -6.00 19.26
N LEU A 225 -10.98 -5.04 19.04
CA LEU A 225 -11.34 -3.80 18.35
C LEU A 225 -12.07 -4.17 17.05
N PRO A 226 -13.25 -3.59 16.79
CA PRO A 226 -13.98 -3.90 15.57
C PRO A 226 -13.05 -3.57 14.42
N GLU A 227 -12.70 -4.59 13.65
CA GLU A 227 -12.30 -4.38 12.27
C GLU A 227 -13.36 -3.43 11.69
N ALA A 228 -12.94 -2.32 11.09
CA ALA A 228 -13.78 -1.75 10.04
C ALA A 228 -14.11 -2.97 9.18
N VAL A 229 -15.39 -3.36 9.11
CA VAL A 229 -15.82 -4.56 8.39
C VAL A 229 -15.34 -4.34 6.97
N VAL A 230 -14.14 -4.85 6.66
CA VAL A 230 -13.64 -4.94 5.31
C VAL A 230 -14.59 -5.97 4.76
N ALA A 231 -15.62 -5.55 4.02
CA ALA A 231 -16.37 -6.45 3.17
C ALA A 231 -15.33 -7.28 2.39
N ASP A 232 -15.64 -8.53 2.04
CA ASP A 232 -14.80 -9.34 1.14
C ASP A 232 -14.58 -8.60 -0.18
N ASN A 233 -13.60 -7.70 -0.17
CA ASN A 233 -13.39 -6.66 -1.13
C ASN A 233 -11.90 -6.68 -1.39
N ASP A 234 -11.55 -7.13 -2.58
CA ASP A 234 -10.18 -7.16 -3.08
C ASP A 234 -9.57 -5.76 -3.18
N TRP A 235 -10.35 -4.69 -2.95
CA TRP A 235 -9.93 -3.31 -2.89
C TRP A 235 -9.52 -2.88 -1.48
N THR A 236 -8.32 -2.33 -1.37
CA THR A 236 -7.85 -1.54 -0.25
C THR A 236 -7.58 -0.11 -0.70
N GLY A 237 -7.75 0.87 0.17
CA GLY A 237 -7.50 2.25 -0.19
C GLY A 237 -7.22 3.10 1.03
N SER A 238 -6.44 4.15 0.84
CA SER A 238 -6.21 5.15 1.85
C SER A 238 -6.25 6.54 1.24
N LEU A 239 -6.80 7.47 2.01
CA LEU A 239 -6.82 8.87 1.68
C LEU A 239 -6.30 9.60 2.89
N SER A 240 -5.32 10.46 2.68
CA SER A 240 -4.71 11.22 3.75
C SER A 240 -4.57 12.67 3.38
N LEU A 241 -4.81 13.51 4.37
CA LEU A 241 -4.58 14.93 4.33
C LEU A 241 -3.41 15.24 5.26
N GLY A 242 -2.57 16.19 4.88
CA GLY A 242 -1.52 16.63 5.78
C GLY A 242 -0.98 18.00 5.47
N VAL A 243 -0.11 18.45 6.37
CA VAL A 243 0.66 19.67 6.24
C VAL A 243 2.12 19.36 6.52
N ASP A 244 3.03 20.10 5.90
CA ASP A 244 4.44 19.95 6.16
C ASP A 244 5.16 21.31 6.13
N GLY A 245 6.25 21.38 6.89
CA GLY A 245 7.24 22.43 6.76
C GLY A 245 8.51 21.84 6.17
N SER A 246 9.07 22.46 5.15
CA SER A 246 10.20 21.88 4.43
C SER A 246 11.32 22.87 4.14
N PHE A 247 12.52 22.32 4.08
CA PHE A 247 13.71 22.96 3.53
C PHE A 247 14.06 22.22 2.25
N ALA A 248 13.91 22.87 1.11
CA ALA A 248 14.09 22.26 -0.21
C ALA A 248 15.06 23.06 -1.06
N GLN A 249 15.77 22.37 -1.94
CA GLN A 249 16.65 22.93 -2.95
C GLN A 249 16.21 22.40 -4.32
N THR A 250 16.04 23.31 -5.26
CA THR A 250 15.70 23.04 -6.67
C THR A 250 16.81 23.56 -7.57
N GLN A 251 17.16 22.81 -8.62
CA GLN A 251 18.13 23.21 -9.64
C GLN A 251 17.68 22.69 -11.01
N GLN A 252 17.63 23.58 -12.00
CA GLN A 252 17.34 23.31 -13.41
C GLN A 252 16.02 22.57 -13.66
N VAL A 253 15.03 22.72 -12.76
CA VAL A 253 13.73 22.07 -12.90
C VAL A 253 12.79 22.98 -13.72
N PRO A 254 12.20 22.50 -14.83
CA PRO A 254 11.28 23.30 -15.64
C PRO A 254 10.08 23.81 -14.85
N GLY A 255 9.79 25.10 -15.01
CA GLY A 255 8.66 25.71 -14.32
C GLY A 255 8.86 25.87 -12.81
N MET A 256 10.10 25.76 -12.31
CA MET A 256 10.48 26.06 -10.93
C MET A 256 11.67 27.03 -10.88
N LEU A 257 11.83 27.71 -9.75
CA LEU A 257 12.98 28.57 -9.49
C LEU A 257 14.15 27.77 -8.95
N ASP A 258 15.35 28.10 -9.41
CA ASP A 258 16.61 27.61 -8.86
C ASP A 258 16.89 28.32 -7.54
N MET A 259 16.56 27.67 -6.42
CA MET A 259 16.75 28.25 -5.10
C MET A 259 16.77 27.21 -3.99
N THR A 260 17.28 27.64 -2.84
CA THR A 260 17.08 26.98 -1.55
C THR A 260 16.00 27.73 -0.79
N GLN A 261 14.94 27.04 -0.39
CA GLN A 261 13.77 27.64 0.22
C GLN A 261 13.28 26.92 1.47
N VAL A 262 12.71 27.70 2.38
CA VAL A 262 11.88 27.21 3.48
C VAL A 262 10.43 27.52 3.13
N GLN A 263 9.57 26.51 3.15
CA GLN A 263 8.17 26.63 2.77
C GLN A 263 7.27 25.81 3.69
N GLY A 264 5.98 26.12 3.68
CA GLY A 264 4.94 25.27 4.25
C GLY A 264 4.02 24.78 3.13
N SER A 265 3.64 23.50 3.15
CA SER A 265 2.67 22.93 2.21
C SER A 265 1.53 22.21 2.89
N ALA A 266 0.41 22.13 2.17
CA ALA A 266 -0.67 21.20 2.40
C ALA A 266 -0.67 20.17 1.27
N PHE A 267 -1.00 18.92 1.60
CA PHE A 267 -1.07 17.85 0.62
C PHE A 267 -2.23 16.91 0.88
N ILE A 268 -2.71 16.28 -0.19
CA ILE A 268 -3.69 15.21 -0.20
C ILE A 268 -3.06 14.04 -0.97
N ASP A 269 -2.86 12.92 -0.28
CA ASP A 269 -2.35 11.69 -0.87
C ASP A 269 -3.48 10.65 -0.87
N GLY A 270 -3.80 10.10 -2.04
CA GLY A 270 -4.79 9.03 -2.23
C GLY A 270 -4.16 7.79 -2.84
N ARG A 271 -4.53 6.62 -2.33
CA ARG A 271 -4.12 5.31 -2.87
C ARG A 271 -5.32 4.38 -2.91
N ALA A 272 -5.43 3.60 -3.98
CA ALA A 272 -6.37 2.49 -4.07
C ALA A 272 -5.69 1.30 -4.74
N ARG A 273 -5.82 0.12 -4.17
CA ARG A 273 -5.22 -1.11 -4.67
C ARG A 273 -6.27 -2.20 -4.74
N TYR A 274 -6.40 -2.83 -5.89
CA TYR A 274 -7.13 -4.08 -6.05
C TYR A 274 -6.12 -5.24 -6.12
N GLN A 275 -6.34 -6.29 -5.35
CA GLN A 275 -5.49 -7.47 -5.31
C GLN A 275 -6.32 -8.74 -5.47
N GLY A 276 -6.51 -9.18 -6.71
CA GLY A 276 -7.05 -10.50 -7.05
C GLY A 276 -5.95 -11.59 -7.05
N ASP A 277 -6.31 -12.78 -7.55
CA ASP A 277 -5.36 -13.89 -7.64
C ASP A 277 -4.32 -13.72 -8.75
N LEU A 278 -4.76 -13.34 -9.95
CA LEU A 278 -3.90 -13.08 -11.11
C LEU A 278 -3.82 -11.60 -11.45
N ASN A 279 -4.72 -10.78 -10.93
CA ASN A 279 -4.85 -9.38 -11.34
C ASN A 279 -4.55 -8.47 -10.15
N SER A 280 -3.72 -7.45 -10.36
CA SER A 280 -3.57 -6.36 -9.41
C SER A 280 -3.69 -5.02 -10.12
N LEU A 281 -4.39 -4.07 -9.51
CA LEU A 281 -4.47 -2.69 -9.98
C LEU A 281 -4.05 -1.78 -8.83
N ALA A 282 -3.12 -0.87 -9.07
CA ALA A 282 -2.71 0.16 -8.14
C ALA A 282 -3.01 1.53 -8.75
N LEU A 283 -3.68 2.38 -7.98
CA LEU A 283 -3.99 3.76 -8.30
C LEU A 283 -3.36 4.61 -7.20
N ASP A 284 -2.57 5.61 -7.60
CA ASP A 284 -1.94 6.57 -6.71
C ASP A 284 -2.27 7.98 -7.19
N PHE A 285 -2.54 8.87 -6.26
CA PHE A 285 -2.88 10.27 -6.48
C PHE A 285 -2.19 11.13 -5.43
N GLU A 286 -1.61 12.24 -5.86
CA GLU A 286 -0.96 13.23 -4.99
C GLU A 286 -1.35 14.62 -5.48
N LEU A 287 -1.81 15.44 -4.55
CA LEU A 287 -2.02 16.86 -4.74
C LEU A 287 -1.27 17.59 -3.63
N GLN A 288 -0.31 18.44 -3.99
CA GLN A 288 0.45 19.22 -3.03
C GLN A 288 0.51 20.68 -3.46
N GLU A 289 0.22 21.58 -2.53
CA GLU A 289 0.36 23.02 -2.69
C GLU A 289 1.19 23.59 -1.54
N GLY A 290 2.23 24.34 -1.86
CA GLY A 290 3.19 24.91 -0.94
C GLY A 290 3.39 26.40 -1.17
N GLN A 291 3.57 27.11 -0.06
CA GLN A 291 3.80 28.54 -0.03
C GLN A 291 5.13 28.83 0.66
N GLN A 292 5.93 29.66 0.02
CA GLN A 292 7.22 30.13 0.51
C GLN A 292 7.04 31.47 1.22
N PHE A 293 7.80 31.65 2.31
CA PHE A 293 7.93 32.93 2.99
C PHE A 293 9.32 33.52 2.68
N ILE A 294 9.36 34.54 1.82
CA ILE A 294 10.59 35.32 1.61
C ILE A 294 10.70 36.40 2.70
N GLY A 295 11.91 36.54 3.28
CA GLY A 295 12.16 37.24 4.53
C GLY A 295 11.70 38.71 4.64
N PHE A 296 11.62 39.15 5.89
CA PHE A 296 11.16 40.48 6.33
C PHE A 296 12.11 41.61 5.91
N SER A 297 11.89 42.21 4.73
CA SER A 297 12.39 43.56 4.49
C SER A 297 11.38 44.58 5.05
N LYS A 298 11.84 45.47 5.94
CA LYS A 298 10.98 46.47 6.58
C LYS A 298 10.24 47.31 5.54
N GLY A 299 8.91 47.28 5.56
CA GLY A 299 8.06 48.22 4.83
C GLY A 299 7.43 47.71 3.52
N ARG A 300 7.52 46.41 3.21
CA ARG A 300 6.76 45.78 2.12
C ARG A 300 5.87 44.66 2.66
N ASP A 301 4.66 44.52 2.09
CA ASP A 301 3.75 43.42 2.39
C ASP A 301 4.44 42.08 2.11
N LEU A 302 4.17 41.05 2.92
CA LEU A 302 4.73 39.71 2.75
C LEU A 302 4.28 39.15 1.38
N PRO A 303 5.14 39.05 0.36
CA PRO A 303 4.73 38.36 -0.84
C PRO A 303 4.70 36.87 -0.51
N ILE A 304 3.50 36.32 -0.38
CA ILE A 304 3.31 34.87 -0.37
C ILE A 304 3.58 34.42 -1.80
N ILE A 305 4.71 33.73 -1.99
CA ILE A 305 5.07 33.16 -3.28
C ILE A 305 4.72 31.68 -3.25
N LYS A 306 4.18 31.20 -4.36
CA LYS A 306 3.96 29.79 -4.60
C LYS A 306 5.32 29.06 -4.56
N GLY A 307 5.51 28.16 -3.60
CA GLY A 307 6.74 27.39 -3.41
C GLY A 307 6.68 26.02 -4.11
N GLN A 308 5.58 25.30 -3.92
CA GLN A 308 5.37 23.98 -4.54
C GLN A 308 3.94 23.85 -5.05
N ASP A 309 3.76 23.19 -6.18
CA ASP A 309 2.46 22.88 -6.76
C ASP A 309 2.62 21.66 -7.64
N ARG A 310 2.00 20.57 -7.22
CA ARG A 310 2.12 19.29 -7.88
C ARG A 310 0.78 18.59 -7.82
N LEU A 311 0.30 18.23 -9.00
CA LEU A 311 -0.75 17.24 -9.19
C LEU A 311 -0.10 16.05 -9.89
N ALA A 312 0.01 14.92 -9.20
CA ALA A 312 0.53 13.68 -9.77
C ALA A 312 -0.47 12.55 -9.61
N GLY A 313 -0.48 11.65 -10.59
CA GLY A 313 -1.33 10.48 -10.58
C GLY A 313 -0.67 9.32 -11.31
N SER A 314 -0.89 8.11 -10.84
CA SER A 314 -0.46 6.92 -11.56
C SER A 314 -1.49 5.80 -11.46
N ALA A 315 -1.57 5.00 -12.50
CA ALA A 315 -2.37 3.80 -12.56
C ALA A 315 -1.51 2.67 -13.10
N ARG A 316 -1.47 1.53 -12.40
CA ARG A 316 -0.71 0.34 -12.82
C ARG A 316 -1.59 -0.89 -12.71
N TYR A 317 -1.78 -1.58 -13.81
CA TYR A 317 -2.40 -2.90 -13.86
C TYR A 317 -1.32 -3.96 -14.11
N THR A 318 -1.35 -5.05 -13.36
CA THR A 318 -0.45 -6.20 -13.53
C THR A 318 -1.27 -7.49 -13.58
N LEU A 319 -1.11 -8.24 -14.67
CA LEU A 319 -1.54 -9.62 -14.81
C LEU A 319 -0.38 -10.55 -14.44
N ARG A 320 -0.43 -11.14 -13.25
CA ARG A 320 0.58 -12.07 -12.74
C ARG A 320 0.49 -13.41 -13.46
N LEU A 321 1.62 -13.84 -14.02
CA LEU A 321 1.77 -15.19 -14.57
C LEU A 321 2.18 -16.18 -13.47
N ASN A 322 2.94 -15.70 -12.50
CA ASN A 322 3.28 -16.38 -11.25
C ASN A 322 3.61 -15.32 -10.16
N ASP A 323 4.07 -15.75 -8.99
CA ASP A 323 4.37 -14.85 -7.86
C ASP A 323 5.53 -13.87 -8.13
N GLY A 324 6.42 -14.18 -9.09
CA GLY A 324 7.59 -13.39 -9.43
C GLY A 324 7.49 -12.60 -10.73
N VAL A 325 6.61 -12.97 -11.67
CA VAL A 325 6.56 -12.39 -13.01
C VAL A 325 5.13 -12.05 -13.42
N GLY A 326 4.94 -10.84 -13.96
CA GLY A 326 3.65 -10.39 -14.48
C GLY A 326 3.79 -9.52 -15.73
N LEU A 327 2.72 -9.46 -16.51
CA LEU A 327 2.56 -8.48 -17.58
C LEU A 327 1.92 -7.23 -16.99
N TYR A 328 2.49 -6.05 -17.26
CA TYR A 328 1.97 -4.80 -16.70
C TYR A 328 1.62 -3.79 -17.79
N VAL A 329 0.70 -2.89 -17.44
CA VAL A 329 0.43 -1.64 -18.14
C VAL A 329 0.37 -0.54 -17.09
N ARG A 330 1.03 0.58 -17.35
CA ARG A 330 1.15 1.73 -16.45
C ARG A 330 0.82 3.02 -17.19
N GLY A 331 0.09 3.90 -16.52
CA GLY A 331 -0.03 5.32 -16.87
C GLY A 331 0.49 6.17 -15.71
N LEU A 332 1.21 7.24 -16.02
CA LEU A 332 1.66 8.26 -15.08
C LEU A 332 1.32 9.63 -15.67
N GLY A 333 0.86 10.53 -14.81
CA GLY A 333 0.66 11.94 -15.14
C GLY A 333 1.17 12.83 -14.03
N GLU A 334 1.86 13.89 -14.38
CA GLU A 334 2.31 14.93 -13.47
C GLU A 334 2.10 16.31 -14.09
N THR A 335 1.60 17.26 -13.30
CA THR A 335 1.49 18.66 -13.71
C THR A 335 1.47 19.63 -12.53
N GLN A 336 1.51 20.93 -12.82
CA GLN A 336 1.27 22.02 -11.85
C GLN A 336 -0.13 22.59 -12.07
N LEU A 337 -0.91 22.90 -11.03
CA LEU A 337 -2.28 23.39 -11.21
C LEU A 337 -2.36 24.88 -11.56
N PHE A 338 -1.43 25.68 -11.07
CA PHE A 338 -1.46 27.14 -11.13
C PHE A 338 -0.23 27.70 -11.85
N ASP A 339 -0.29 28.98 -12.26
CA ASP A 339 0.89 29.67 -12.76
C ASP A 339 2.02 29.67 -11.74
N THR A 340 3.25 29.54 -12.20
CA THR A 340 4.45 29.76 -11.39
C THR A 340 5.01 31.13 -11.71
N ARG A 341 5.00 32.02 -10.71
CA ARG A 341 5.46 33.40 -10.80
C ARG A 341 6.66 33.60 -9.90
N ALA A 342 7.66 34.29 -10.41
CA ALA A 342 8.81 34.76 -9.66
C ALA A 342 8.70 36.24 -9.36
N ILE A 343 9.43 36.67 -8.33
CA ILE A 343 9.54 38.07 -7.93
C ILE A 343 10.99 38.49 -8.06
N ALA A 344 11.24 39.61 -8.74
CA ALA A 344 12.56 40.22 -8.80
C ALA A 344 12.95 40.74 -7.41
N PRO A 345 13.98 40.18 -6.75
CA PRO A 345 14.37 40.60 -5.40
C PRO A 345 15.05 41.98 -5.40
N GLU A 346 15.68 42.34 -6.51
CA GLU A 346 16.36 43.60 -6.76
C GLU A 346 16.12 44.04 -8.20
N ASP A 347 16.56 45.26 -8.54
CA ASP A 347 16.52 45.73 -9.93
C ASP A 347 17.45 44.85 -10.78
N MET A 348 16.87 44.09 -11.71
CA MET A 348 17.59 43.10 -12.48
C MET A 348 17.09 43.03 -13.91
N THR A 349 17.96 42.62 -14.83
CA THR A 349 17.57 42.32 -16.21
C THR A 349 17.41 40.81 -16.33
N ILE A 350 16.30 40.35 -16.89
CA ILE A 350 16.12 38.96 -17.30
C ILE A 350 16.28 38.83 -18.82
N ALA A 351 16.89 37.74 -19.26
CA ALA A 351 17.02 37.39 -20.66
C ALA A 351 16.19 36.13 -20.94
N LEU A 352 15.08 36.29 -21.67
CA LEU A 352 14.18 35.21 -22.04
C LEU A 352 14.54 34.73 -23.45
N ARG A 353 15.17 33.56 -23.54
CA ARG A 353 15.50 32.90 -24.81
C ARG A 353 14.31 32.09 -25.29
N ASN A 354 13.77 32.45 -26.44
CA ASN A 354 12.67 31.75 -27.09
C ASN A 354 13.16 30.55 -27.90
N LEU A 355 12.22 29.70 -28.32
CA LEU A 355 12.48 28.50 -29.13
C LEU A 355 13.08 28.81 -30.52
N ASP A 356 12.87 30.02 -31.04
CA ASP A 356 13.43 30.48 -32.31
C ASP A 356 14.86 31.04 -32.16
N GLY A 357 15.43 31.00 -30.94
CA GLY A 357 16.74 31.54 -30.60
C GLY A 357 16.75 33.06 -30.36
N SER A 358 15.62 33.75 -30.53
CA SER A 358 15.51 35.16 -30.15
C SER A 358 15.62 35.32 -28.63
N VAL A 359 16.21 36.42 -28.19
CA VAL A 359 16.38 36.75 -26.77
C VAL A 359 15.64 38.05 -26.49
N GLU A 360 14.67 37.99 -25.59
CA GLU A 360 13.95 39.16 -25.09
C GLU A 360 14.56 39.58 -23.76
N TYR A 361 15.08 40.81 -23.69
CA TYR A 361 15.54 41.39 -22.44
C TYR A 361 14.41 42.17 -21.78
N ARG A 362 14.19 41.93 -20.48
CA ARG A 362 13.25 42.71 -19.67
C ARG A 362 13.96 43.22 -18.43
N ASP A 363 13.94 44.53 -18.25
CA ASP A 363 14.38 45.16 -17.00
C ASP A 363 13.22 45.11 -16.01
N LEU A 364 13.46 44.48 -14.86
CA LEU A 364 12.52 44.33 -13.77
C LEU A 364 12.98 45.16 -12.59
N GLN A 365 12.05 45.90 -11.99
CA GLN A 365 12.30 46.59 -10.74
C GLN A 365 12.13 45.64 -9.56
N ALA A 366 12.80 45.93 -8.44
CA ALA A 366 12.66 45.17 -7.22
C ALA A 366 11.20 45.09 -6.76
N GLY A 367 10.63 43.88 -6.77
CA GLY A 367 9.23 43.60 -6.44
C GLY A 367 8.33 43.28 -7.63
N ASP A 368 8.82 43.47 -8.86
CA ASP A 368 8.08 43.09 -10.07
C ASP A 368 7.93 41.56 -10.15
N THR A 369 6.75 41.11 -10.61
CA THR A 369 6.46 39.69 -10.83
C THR A 369 6.58 39.33 -12.29
N TYR A 370 7.14 38.16 -12.60
CA TYR A 370 7.17 37.60 -13.95
C TYR A 370 6.78 36.12 -13.94
N VAL A 371 6.19 35.65 -15.04
CA VAL A 371 5.69 34.27 -15.18
C VAL A 371 6.82 33.38 -15.70
N ILE A 372 7.05 32.25 -15.01
CA ILE A 372 8.01 31.21 -15.40
C ILE A 372 7.29 30.02 -16.04
N SER A 373 6.10 29.69 -15.52
CA SER A 373 5.26 28.63 -16.05
C SER A 373 3.80 29.03 -15.97
N GLU A 374 3.02 28.63 -16.96
CA GLU A 374 1.56 28.75 -16.95
C GLU A 374 0.93 27.57 -16.18
N ALA A 375 -0.32 27.72 -15.77
CA ALA A 375 -1.11 26.63 -15.21
C ALA A 375 -1.12 25.38 -16.12
N LEU A 376 -1.17 24.20 -15.50
CA LEU A 376 -1.09 22.90 -16.16
C LEU A 376 0.23 22.69 -16.93
N SER A 377 1.29 23.33 -16.46
CA SER A 377 2.61 23.27 -17.08
C SER A 377 3.77 23.29 -16.07
N PRO A 378 4.82 22.47 -16.25
CA PRO A 378 4.90 21.40 -17.23
C PRO A 378 3.84 20.31 -16.98
N MET A 379 3.44 19.60 -18.04
CA MET A 379 2.61 18.41 -17.96
C MET A 379 3.37 17.25 -18.59
N VAL A 380 3.64 16.22 -17.79
CA VAL A 380 4.29 14.98 -18.23
C VAL A 380 3.25 13.88 -18.18
N LEU A 381 2.99 13.25 -19.32
CA LEU A 381 2.14 12.06 -19.43
C LEU A 381 2.98 10.91 -19.97
N GLN A 382 2.98 9.78 -19.27
CA GLN A 382 3.72 8.59 -19.65
C GLN A 382 2.81 7.37 -19.61
N ALA A 383 2.84 6.56 -20.65
CA ALA A 383 2.17 5.27 -20.70
C ALA A 383 3.19 4.20 -21.10
N SER A 384 3.27 3.11 -20.36
CA SER A 384 4.17 2.00 -20.68
C SER A 384 3.53 0.66 -20.38
N GLY A 385 4.05 -0.39 -21.00
CA GLY A 385 3.61 -1.75 -20.72
C GLY A 385 4.68 -2.75 -21.08
N GLY A 386 4.68 -3.90 -20.40
CA GLY A 386 5.74 -4.88 -20.60
C GLY A 386 5.72 -5.95 -19.53
N VAL A 387 6.91 -6.36 -19.12
CA VAL A 387 7.10 -7.40 -18.09
C VAL A 387 7.61 -6.76 -16.81
N GLU A 388 7.01 -7.13 -15.69
CA GLU A 388 7.46 -6.83 -14.34
C GLU A 388 7.98 -8.13 -13.71
N THR A 389 9.13 -8.06 -13.04
CA THR A 389 9.73 -9.16 -12.30
C THR A 389 10.02 -8.70 -10.87
N ARG A 390 9.49 -9.43 -9.89
CA ARG A 390 9.74 -9.24 -8.45
C ARG A 390 10.88 -10.16 -8.04
N PHE A 391 12.01 -9.55 -7.67
CA PHE A 391 13.22 -10.28 -7.28
C PHE A 391 13.25 -10.62 -5.80
N ALA A 392 12.70 -9.75 -4.96
CA ALA A 392 12.58 -9.96 -3.53
C ALA A 392 11.25 -9.40 -3.06
N SER A 393 10.54 -10.15 -2.22
CA SER A 393 9.37 -9.69 -1.47
C SER A 393 9.51 -10.27 -0.08
N THR A 394 10.17 -9.52 0.80
CA THR A 394 10.42 -9.88 2.19
C THR A 394 9.97 -8.73 3.10
N ARG A 395 9.77 -9.01 4.39
CA ARG A 395 9.38 -8.00 5.41
C ARG A 395 10.21 -6.71 5.40
N TRP A 396 11.49 -6.80 5.04
CA TRP A 396 12.43 -5.68 5.09
C TRP A 396 12.85 -5.17 3.71
N LEU A 397 12.55 -5.89 2.62
CA LEU A 397 12.91 -5.52 1.26
C LEU A 397 11.87 -6.03 0.25
N ASP A 398 11.32 -5.11 -0.54
CA ASP A 398 10.54 -5.40 -1.75
C ASP A 398 11.28 -4.78 -2.94
N LEU A 399 11.64 -5.60 -3.93
CA LEU A 399 12.41 -5.20 -5.11
C LEU A 399 11.74 -5.74 -6.36
N ALA A 400 11.37 -4.82 -7.25
CA ALA A 400 10.81 -5.13 -8.56
C ALA A 400 11.56 -4.38 -9.65
N VAL A 401 11.67 -5.03 -10.81
CA VAL A 401 12.18 -4.44 -12.05
C VAL A 401 11.12 -4.60 -13.12
N TYR A 402 10.93 -3.58 -13.93
CA TYR A 402 10.00 -3.60 -15.04
C TYR A 402 10.64 -3.08 -16.31
N GLY A 403 10.17 -3.55 -17.45
CA GLY A 403 10.68 -3.13 -18.75
C GLY A 403 9.71 -3.40 -19.88
N GLY A 404 9.60 -2.46 -20.82
CA GLY A 404 8.80 -2.63 -22.02
C GLY A 404 8.62 -1.35 -22.83
N PRO A 405 7.87 -1.40 -23.95
CA PRO A 405 7.57 -0.21 -24.74
C PRO A 405 6.82 0.84 -23.91
N GLY A 406 7.14 2.10 -24.16
CA GLY A 406 6.53 3.26 -23.54
C GLY A 406 6.40 4.43 -24.50
N TYR A 407 5.44 5.29 -24.18
CA TYR A 407 5.19 6.56 -24.81
C TYR A 407 5.24 7.65 -23.74
N ARG A 408 5.99 8.71 -23.99
CA ARG A 408 6.10 9.88 -23.11
C ARG A 408 5.71 11.12 -23.89
N TRP A 409 4.82 11.92 -23.34
CA TRP A 409 4.44 13.22 -23.88
C TRP A 409 4.70 14.29 -22.81
N ASN A 410 5.53 15.26 -23.15
CA ASN A 410 5.87 16.38 -22.29
C ASN A 410 5.37 17.66 -22.94
N ARG A 411 4.48 18.36 -22.25
CA ARG A 411 3.93 19.64 -22.65
C ARG A 411 4.42 20.70 -21.67
N TYR A 412 5.28 21.58 -22.14
CA TYR A 412 5.83 22.68 -21.36
C TYR A 412 5.07 23.99 -21.61
N ASN A 413 4.26 24.10 -22.66
CA ASN A 413 3.39 25.26 -22.91
C ASN A 413 4.11 26.62 -22.72
N GLY A 414 5.40 26.68 -23.08
CA GLY A 414 6.23 27.86 -22.88
C GLY A 414 6.83 28.08 -21.50
N SER A 415 6.95 27.04 -20.67
CA SER A 415 7.71 27.05 -19.43
C SER A 415 9.15 27.43 -19.68
N TYR A 416 9.74 28.13 -18.73
CA TYR A 416 11.16 28.48 -18.73
C TYR A 416 11.95 27.58 -17.78
N VAL A 417 13.20 27.29 -18.16
CA VAL A 417 14.24 26.70 -17.31
C VAL A 417 15.32 27.75 -17.08
N SER A 418 15.82 27.84 -15.85
CA SER A 418 16.95 28.69 -15.51
C SER A 418 18.24 28.09 -16.09
N GLU A 419 18.90 28.82 -16.98
CA GLU A 419 20.20 28.47 -17.56
C GLU A 419 21.18 29.61 -17.33
N ASP A 420 21.26 30.06 -16.08
CA ASP A 420 22.03 31.25 -15.73
C ASP A 420 23.52 31.07 -16.03
N ASN A 421 24.07 32.04 -16.76
CA ASN A 421 25.49 32.12 -17.01
C ASN A 421 26.11 33.13 -16.04
N PRO A 422 26.93 32.71 -15.06
CA PRO A 422 27.49 33.64 -14.07
C PRO A 422 28.41 34.71 -14.68
N ALA A 423 28.77 34.59 -15.97
CA ALA A 423 29.53 35.60 -16.70
C ALA A 423 28.66 36.73 -17.30
N THR A 424 27.33 36.58 -17.37
CA THR A 424 26.41 37.61 -17.83
C THR A 424 25.73 38.29 -16.64
N ARG A 425 25.32 39.55 -16.81
CA ARG A 425 24.64 40.32 -15.75
C ARG A 425 23.14 40.04 -15.69
N ALA A 426 22.59 39.43 -16.74
CA ALA A 426 21.17 39.14 -16.85
C ALA A 426 20.92 37.69 -16.41
N LEU A 427 19.84 37.45 -15.67
CA LEU A 427 19.41 36.10 -15.35
C LEU A 427 18.80 35.46 -16.59
N GLU A 428 19.42 34.38 -17.07
CA GLU A 428 19.06 33.74 -18.33
C GLU A 428 18.04 32.61 -18.14
N TYR A 429 16.97 32.66 -18.93
CA TYR A 429 15.93 31.66 -18.96
C TYR A 429 15.72 31.15 -20.39
N THR A 430 15.68 29.83 -20.56
CA THR A 430 15.42 29.20 -21.86
C THR A 430 14.02 28.59 -21.88
N ARG A 431 13.26 28.94 -22.91
CA ARG A 431 11.91 28.39 -23.13
C ARG A 431 12.02 26.94 -23.58
N VAL A 432 11.27 26.05 -22.94
CA VAL A 432 11.26 24.62 -23.28
C VAL A 432 10.11 24.32 -24.25
N GLY A 433 10.40 23.55 -25.30
CA GLY A 433 9.44 23.14 -26.31
C GLY A 433 8.73 21.85 -25.92
N ASP A 434 7.50 21.68 -26.39
CA ASP A 434 6.76 20.43 -26.23
C ASP A 434 7.41 19.32 -27.07
N TYR A 435 7.43 18.09 -26.56
CA TYR A 435 7.89 16.94 -27.32
C TYR A 435 7.24 15.65 -26.85
N SER A 436 7.20 14.67 -27.75
CA SER A 436 6.82 13.30 -27.45
C SER A 436 7.92 12.34 -27.84
N GLN A 437 8.01 11.22 -27.13
CA GLN A 437 8.99 10.18 -27.34
C GLN A 437 8.29 8.83 -27.31
N PHE A 438 8.72 7.93 -28.17
CA PHE A 438 8.29 6.54 -28.14
C PHE A 438 9.54 5.66 -28.05
N GLY A 439 9.54 4.73 -27.12
CA GLY A 439 10.66 3.81 -27.01
C GLY A 439 10.58 2.87 -25.83
N LEU A 440 11.70 2.60 -25.19
CA LEU A 440 11.83 1.58 -24.16
C LEU A 440 11.88 2.21 -22.77
N ASP A 441 10.89 1.89 -21.94
CA ASP A 441 10.82 2.26 -20.52
C ASP A 441 11.32 1.09 -19.67
N ILE A 442 12.40 1.30 -18.93
CA ILE A 442 12.98 0.32 -17.99
C ILE A 442 13.07 1.00 -16.63
N GLY A 443 12.68 0.30 -15.57
CA GLY A 443 12.85 0.82 -14.22
C GLY A 443 12.96 -0.25 -13.16
N ALA A 444 13.35 0.20 -11.98
CA ALA A 444 13.43 -0.60 -10.77
C ALA A 444 12.81 0.18 -9.62
N SER A 445 12.06 -0.51 -8.76
CA SER A 445 11.53 0.05 -7.52
C SER A 445 11.95 -0.83 -6.36
N ALA A 446 12.50 -0.20 -5.33
CA ALA A 446 12.94 -0.84 -4.09
C ALA A 446 12.27 -0.16 -2.89
N PHE A 447 11.67 -0.94 -2.01
CA PHE A 447 11.21 -0.51 -0.70
C PHE A 447 12.00 -1.26 0.36
N LEU A 448 12.66 -0.53 1.25
CA LEU A 448 13.47 -1.06 2.34
C LEU A 448 12.91 -0.61 3.69
N ARG A 449 12.56 -1.56 4.56
CA ARG A 449 12.20 -1.29 5.95
C ARG A 449 13.40 -1.63 6.84
N ILE A 450 14.13 -0.59 7.23
CA ILE A 450 15.32 -0.71 8.10
C ILE A 450 14.89 -0.96 9.54
N SER A 451 13.85 -0.26 10.00
CA SER A 451 13.20 -0.45 11.31
C SER A 451 11.71 -0.08 11.24
N GLY A 452 10.96 -0.27 12.33
CA GLY A 452 9.54 0.15 12.38
C GLY A 452 9.33 1.66 12.28
N PHE A 453 10.38 2.46 12.51
CA PHE A 453 10.35 3.91 12.42
C PHE A 453 11.16 4.47 11.25
N LEU A 454 11.85 3.63 10.47
CA LEU A 454 12.73 4.06 9.38
C LEU A 454 12.50 3.21 8.13
N THR A 455 12.05 3.85 7.07
CA THR A 455 11.83 3.22 5.75
C THR A 455 12.48 4.03 4.65
N ASN A 456 13.00 3.36 3.63
CA ASN A 456 13.51 3.99 2.42
C ASN A 456 12.77 3.44 1.19
N THR A 457 12.37 4.33 0.29
CA THR A 457 11.81 3.98 -1.02
C THR A 457 12.73 4.55 -2.08
N THR A 458 13.13 3.75 -3.05
CA THR A 458 13.96 4.15 -4.19
C THR A 458 13.27 3.72 -5.47
N SER A 459 13.12 4.62 -6.44
CA SER A 459 12.78 4.29 -7.81
C SER A 459 13.87 4.80 -8.75
N LEU A 460 14.26 3.93 -9.68
CA LEU A 460 15.16 4.24 -10.79
C LEU A 460 14.39 4.00 -12.07
N GLY A 461 14.38 4.98 -12.97
CA GLY A 461 13.76 4.89 -14.29
C GLY A 461 14.74 5.29 -15.38
N THR A 462 14.61 4.66 -16.54
CA THR A 462 15.27 5.11 -17.75
C THR A 462 14.34 4.96 -18.95
N PHE A 463 14.26 6.00 -19.78
CA PHE A 463 13.50 5.99 -21.01
C PHE A 463 14.42 6.18 -22.21
N TRP A 464 14.47 5.19 -23.09
CA TRP A 464 15.29 5.18 -24.29
C TRP A 464 14.41 5.48 -25.49
N ASP A 465 14.55 6.68 -26.04
CA ASP A 465 13.83 7.11 -27.23
C ASP A 465 14.36 6.36 -28.47
N LEU A 466 13.48 5.77 -29.27
CA LEU A 466 13.91 5.03 -30.46
C LEU A 466 14.49 5.95 -31.54
N ASP A 467 14.12 7.23 -31.52
CA ASP A 467 14.68 8.25 -32.41
C ASP A 467 16.00 8.82 -31.88
N ASP A 468 16.32 8.62 -30.60
CA ASP A 468 17.55 9.11 -29.96
C ASP A 468 18.01 8.21 -28.79
N LEU A 469 18.60 7.07 -29.14
CA LEU A 469 19.11 6.09 -28.16
C LEU A 469 20.35 6.59 -27.40
N GLN A 470 21.01 7.67 -27.83
CA GLN A 470 22.25 8.15 -27.21
C GLN A 470 21.99 9.01 -25.97
N HIS A 471 20.80 9.59 -25.87
CA HIS A 471 20.43 10.52 -24.80
C HIS A 471 19.20 10.04 -24.04
N PRO A 472 19.29 8.92 -23.30
CA PRO A 472 18.17 8.41 -22.53
C PRO A 472 17.79 9.38 -21.42
N VAL A 473 16.49 9.42 -21.11
CA VAL A 473 16.01 10.06 -19.89
C VAL A 473 16.39 9.17 -18.71
N LEU A 474 16.91 9.76 -17.64
CA LEU A 474 17.22 9.07 -16.39
C LEU A 474 16.43 9.72 -15.27
N GLU A 475 15.81 8.91 -14.41
CA GLU A 475 15.02 9.38 -13.27
C GLU A 475 15.44 8.58 -12.05
N LEU A 476 15.77 9.27 -10.95
CA LEU A 476 16.09 8.66 -9.68
C LEU A 476 15.33 9.39 -8.58
N ASP A 477 14.37 8.72 -7.97
CA ASP A 477 13.70 9.21 -6.77
C ASP A 477 14.10 8.36 -5.56
N ASN A 478 14.46 9.02 -4.47
CA ASN A 478 14.71 8.41 -3.19
C ASN A 478 13.93 9.16 -2.12
N THR A 479 13.21 8.43 -1.27
CA THR A 479 12.53 8.97 -0.09
C THR A 479 12.89 8.17 1.14
N LEU A 480 13.54 8.81 2.11
CA LEU A 480 13.80 8.28 3.43
C LEU A 480 12.76 8.86 4.40
N ASN A 481 11.97 8.00 5.04
CA ASN A 481 10.97 8.40 6.03
C ASN A 481 11.41 7.94 7.42
N LEU A 482 11.50 8.89 8.34
CA LEU A 482 11.71 8.69 9.76
C LEU A 482 10.42 9.04 10.52
N ARG A 483 9.69 8.02 10.97
CA ARG A 483 8.48 8.18 11.78
C ARG A 483 8.85 8.58 13.20
N ILE A 484 8.38 9.74 13.66
CA ILE A 484 8.55 10.21 15.06
C ILE A 484 7.37 9.75 15.91
N THR A 485 6.16 9.95 15.39
CA THR A 485 4.88 9.51 16.00
C THR A 485 3.96 8.98 14.90
N ASP A 486 2.73 8.56 15.24
CA ASP A 486 1.75 8.12 14.22
C ASP A 486 1.33 9.24 13.26
N VAL A 487 1.39 10.48 13.72
CA VAL A 487 0.95 11.66 12.97
C VAL A 487 2.13 12.44 12.40
N LEU A 488 3.32 12.31 12.97
CA LEU A 488 4.49 13.15 12.66
C LEU A 488 5.65 12.32 12.11
N SER A 489 6.18 12.69 10.96
CA SER A 489 7.39 12.11 10.37
C SER A 489 8.35 13.17 9.82
N VAL A 490 9.61 12.80 9.71
CA VAL A 490 10.62 13.55 8.94
C VAL A 490 10.89 12.76 7.67
N ASN A 491 10.66 13.38 6.51
CA ASN A 491 10.92 12.79 5.22
C ASN A 491 12.10 13.52 4.59
N TYR A 492 13.09 12.80 4.11
CA TYR A 492 14.09 13.33 3.19
C TYR A 492 13.78 12.78 1.81
N SER A 493 13.52 13.65 0.83
CA SER A 493 13.33 13.24 -0.56
C SER A 493 14.40 13.83 -1.44
N ALA A 494 14.92 13.04 -2.38
CA ALA A 494 15.80 13.47 -3.44
C ALA A 494 15.30 12.89 -4.77
N SER A 495 15.10 13.77 -5.74
CA SER A 495 14.62 13.48 -7.09
C SER A 495 15.66 14.07 -8.04
N ILE A 496 16.28 13.21 -8.82
CA ILE A 496 17.36 13.55 -9.75
C ILE A 496 16.95 13.06 -11.13
N ASP A 497 16.73 14.01 -12.01
CA ASP A 497 16.33 13.74 -13.38
C ASP A 497 17.40 14.24 -14.36
N ARG A 498 17.61 13.47 -15.41
CA ARG A 498 18.37 13.90 -16.58
C ARG A 498 17.46 13.79 -17.78
N VAL A 499 17.06 14.94 -18.31
CA VAL A 499 16.18 15.02 -19.48
C VAL A 499 16.90 15.83 -20.56
N PRO A 500 17.72 15.20 -21.43
CA PRO A 500 18.61 15.91 -22.34
C PRO A 500 17.92 16.86 -23.33
N ARG A 501 16.63 16.63 -23.63
CA ARG A 501 15.81 17.52 -24.47
C ARG A 501 15.36 18.80 -23.78
N VAL A 502 15.55 18.90 -22.47
CA VAL A 502 15.10 20.02 -21.63
C VAL A 502 16.29 20.86 -21.18
N SER A 503 17.33 20.21 -20.66
CA SER A 503 18.55 20.84 -20.17
C SER A 503 19.74 19.88 -20.32
N ASP A 504 20.92 20.42 -20.57
CA ASP A 504 22.16 19.63 -20.62
C ASP A 504 22.59 19.10 -19.23
N GLY A 505 22.19 19.82 -18.18
CA GLY A 505 22.50 19.49 -16.79
C GLY A 505 21.50 18.56 -16.10
N LEU A 506 21.84 18.17 -14.87
CA LEU A 506 21.01 17.37 -13.99
C LEU A 506 19.97 18.28 -13.31
N GLN A 507 18.73 17.86 -13.37
CA GLN A 507 17.61 18.49 -12.68
C GLN A 507 17.54 17.86 -11.29
N VAL A 508 17.73 18.67 -10.25
CA VAL A 508 17.82 18.17 -8.88
C VAL A 508 16.77 18.85 -8.03
N ARG A 509 15.94 18.05 -7.37
CA ARG A 509 14.99 18.47 -6.36
C ARG A 509 15.22 17.63 -5.11
N GLN A 510 15.71 18.25 -4.05
CA GLN A 510 15.93 17.58 -2.78
C GLN A 510 15.41 18.40 -1.61
N GLY A 511 15.00 17.75 -0.53
CA GLY A 511 14.54 18.47 0.65
C GLY A 511 14.31 17.58 1.86
N ALA A 512 14.26 18.23 3.02
CA ALA A 512 13.83 17.64 4.28
C ALA A 512 12.49 18.25 4.69
N PHE A 513 11.52 17.40 5.02
CA PHE A 513 10.13 17.74 5.26
C PHE A 513 9.74 17.23 6.65
N LEU A 514 9.28 18.13 7.52
CA LEU A 514 8.59 17.75 8.75
C LEU A 514 7.10 17.68 8.44
N ARG A 515 6.57 16.46 8.35
CA ARG A 515 5.21 16.19 7.86
C ARG A 515 4.28 15.75 8.97
N ALA A 516 3.13 16.39 9.06
CA ALA A 516 1.99 15.95 9.88
C ALA A 516 0.89 15.38 8.95
N LYS A 517 0.46 14.13 9.17
CA LYS A 517 -0.49 13.42 8.31
C LYS A 517 -1.64 12.83 9.13
N TRP A 518 -2.86 12.94 8.61
CA TRP A 518 -4.08 12.34 9.15
C TRP A 518 -4.72 11.42 8.10
N SER A 519 -5.06 10.18 8.48
CA SER A 519 -5.86 9.29 7.63
C SER A 519 -7.32 9.69 7.67
N LEU A 520 -7.96 9.75 6.51
CA LEU A 520 -9.39 10.02 6.33
C LEU A 520 -10.19 8.75 6.02
N LEU A 521 -9.52 7.74 5.47
CA LEU A 521 -10.06 6.41 5.17
C LEU A 521 -9.21 5.33 5.84
#